data_AF-A0A7J0CBT9-F1
#
_entry.id   AF-A0A7J0CBT9-F1
#
_cell.length_a   1.000
_cell.length_b   1.000
_cell.length_c   1.000
_cell.angle_alpha   90.00
_cell.angle_beta   90.00
_cell.angle_gamma   90.00
#
_symmetry.space_group_name_H-M   'P 1'
#
loop_
_entity.id
_entity.type
_entity.pdbx_description
1 polymer ?
#
loop_
_entity_poly.entity_id
_entity_poly.type
_entity_poly.pdbx_seq_one_letter_code
_entity_poly.pdbx_strand_id
1 'polypeptide(L)'
;MQGKKPAGRLYRDDEFALLHFYERRARAATWALKAFDLEKRRMGKLDFEHLETRNFRYLIAAEMAGLMSVWLKRSPAADAAAACSSAMRSAYWLWLEDDDRALAALRVLLEQCGRLRVWTEKPEKAEKLERSPSSTPKDWLIAAGWRRLSALNKALGEFSHAHANIRWDGAREILQKIQHEKIDPDDSLHMARGHALDALTFILLKELIGSSEKVSPVIGSTFRKIVNDILIEEKDLDKGTEALFNRTLLHKDASLGEYSFRGPADATRKGFTPAADG
;
A
#
# COMPACT_ATOMS: atom_id res chain seq x y z
N MET A 1 2.47 8.73 43.63
CA MET A 1 2.26 7.29 43.89
C MET A 1 3.57 6.55 43.68
N GLN A 2 4.23 6.12 44.75
CA GLN A 2 5.42 5.27 44.68
C GLN A 2 4.98 3.82 44.47
N GLY A 3 5.01 3.36 43.21
CA GLY A 3 4.75 1.96 42.89
C GLY A 3 5.92 1.08 43.35
N LYS A 4 5.65 0.06 44.17
CA LYS A 4 6.61 -1.01 44.48
C LYS A 4 6.97 -1.74 43.19
N LYS A 5 8.28 -1.90 42.93
CA LYS A 5 8.81 -2.61 41.75
C LYS A 5 8.47 -4.11 41.84
N PRO A 6 7.96 -4.74 40.77
CA PRO A 6 7.89 -6.19 40.70
C PRO A 6 9.33 -6.75 40.67
N ALA A 7 9.66 -7.68 41.57
CA ALA A 7 10.93 -8.40 41.60
C ALA A 7 12.24 -7.64 41.94
N GLY A 8 12.17 -6.46 42.58
CA GLY A 8 13.35 -5.87 43.22
C GLY A 8 14.46 -5.32 42.29
N ARG A 9 14.25 -5.29 40.98
CA ARG A 9 15.16 -4.63 40.01
C ARG A 9 14.41 -3.64 39.12
N LEU A 10 15.16 -2.70 38.54
CA LEU A 10 14.65 -1.91 37.41
C LEU A 10 14.55 -2.86 36.21
N TYR A 11 13.42 -2.84 35.52
CA TYR A 11 13.32 -3.46 34.20
C TYR A 11 14.37 -2.84 33.28
N ARG A 12 14.97 -3.65 32.44
CA ARG A 12 15.83 -3.14 31.36
C ARG A 12 14.94 -2.63 30.21
N ASP A 13 15.43 -1.68 29.43
CA ASP A 13 14.65 -1.06 28.35
C ASP A 13 14.21 -2.09 27.29
N ASP A 14 14.98 -3.15 27.09
CA ASP A 14 14.65 -4.29 26.22
C ASP A 14 13.46 -5.12 26.76
N GLU A 15 13.33 -5.27 28.08
CA GLU A 15 12.21 -6.00 28.70
C GLU A 15 10.89 -5.24 28.54
N PHE A 16 10.89 -3.92 28.67
CA PHE A 16 9.71 -3.12 28.38
C PHE A 16 9.39 -3.08 26.89
N ALA A 17 10.41 -3.03 26.01
CA ALA A 17 10.20 -3.13 24.57
C ALA A 17 9.59 -4.49 24.18
N LEU A 18 10.08 -5.59 24.77
CA LEU A 18 9.53 -6.93 24.56
C LEU A 18 8.10 -7.05 25.10
N LEU A 19 7.84 -6.58 26.32
CA LEU A 19 6.49 -6.58 26.90
C LEU A 19 5.53 -5.73 26.06
N HIS A 20 5.96 -4.58 25.58
CA HIS A 20 5.15 -3.75 24.68
C HIS A 20 4.90 -4.46 23.35
N PHE A 21 5.91 -5.10 22.77
CA PHE A 21 5.76 -5.90 21.56
C PHE A 21 4.75 -7.04 21.75
N TYR A 22 4.86 -7.81 22.84
CA TYR A 22 3.92 -8.88 23.16
C TYR A 22 2.51 -8.36 23.44
N GLU A 23 2.35 -7.24 24.14
CA GLU A 23 1.04 -6.60 24.38
C GLU A 23 0.38 -6.20 23.05
N ARG A 24 1.15 -5.55 22.16
CA ARG A 24 0.68 -5.16 20.83
C ARG A 24 0.24 -6.37 20.00
N ARG A 25 1.06 -7.43 20.01
CA ARG A 25 0.75 -8.70 19.33
C ARG A 25 -0.50 -9.39 19.89
N ALA A 26 -0.63 -9.45 21.21
CA ALA A 26 -1.79 -10.04 21.87
C ALA A 26 -3.08 -9.26 21.56
N ARG A 27 -3.01 -7.92 21.54
CA ARG A 27 -4.13 -7.07 21.12
C ARG A 27 -4.49 -7.27 19.67
N ALA A 28 -3.52 -7.32 18.76
CA ALA A 28 -3.76 -7.59 17.34
C ALA A 28 -4.48 -8.95 17.17
N ALA A 29 -3.99 -10.00 17.85
CA ALA A 29 -4.64 -11.32 17.83
C ALA A 29 -6.08 -11.28 18.37
N THR A 30 -6.32 -10.52 19.44
CA THR A 30 -7.67 -10.34 20.02
C THR A 30 -8.62 -9.65 19.03
N TRP A 31 -8.15 -8.61 18.33
CA TRP A 31 -8.94 -7.91 17.31
C TRP A 31 -9.16 -8.78 16.07
N ALA A 32 -8.16 -9.54 15.64
CA ALA A 32 -8.29 -10.49 14.54
C ALA A 32 -9.35 -11.56 14.83
N LEU A 33 -9.39 -12.11 16.06
CA LEU A 33 -10.43 -13.06 16.46
C LEU A 33 -11.83 -12.43 16.45
N LYS A 34 -11.96 -11.18 16.92
CA LYS A 34 -13.25 -10.46 16.85
C LYS A 34 -13.69 -10.19 15.41
N ALA A 35 -12.76 -9.78 14.54
CA ALA A 35 -13.03 -9.58 13.13
C ALA A 35 -13.48 -10.89 12.47
N PHE A 36 -12.78 -11.99 12.75
CA PHE A 36 -13.12 -13.32 12.28
C PHE A 36 -14.52 -13.77 12.73
N ASP A 37 -14.89 -13.55 13.99
CA ASP A 37 -16.24 -13.87 14.48
C ASP A 37 -17.32 -13.01 13.80
N LEU A 38 -17.02 -11.74 13.52
CA LEU A 38 -17.93 -10.84 12.83
C LEU A 38 -18.12 -11.25 11.36
N GLU A 39 -17.02 -11.59 10.67
CA GLU A 39 -17.04 -12.13 9.31
C GLU A 39 -17.83 -13.43 9.24
N LYS A 40 -17.60 -14.36 10.18
CA LYS A 40 -18.34 -15.63 10.25
C LYS A 40 -19.84 -15.41 10.41
N ARG A 41 -20.25 -14.43 11.22
CA ARG A 41 -21.68 -14.08 11.41
C ARG A 41 -22.30 -13.48 10.15
N ARG A 42 -21.53 -12.71 9.37
CA ARG A 42 -22.01 -12.04 8.14
C ARG A 42 -22.00 -12.98 6.93
N MET A 43 -20.91 -13.70 6.69
CA MET A 43 -20.71 -14.54 5.49
C MET A 43 -21.18 -16.00 5.67
N GLY A 44 -21.45 -16.43 6.91
CA GLY A 44 -21.84 -17.81 7.20
C GLY A 44 -20.66 -18.78 7.09
N LYS A 45 -20.46 -19.38 5.91
CA LYS A 45 -19.33 -20.30 5.67
C LYS A 45 -18.14 -19.52 5.14
N LEU A 46 -17.03 -19.58 5.88
CA LEU A 46 -15.77 -18.99 5.47
C LEU A 46 -15.11 -19.83 4.38
N ASP A 47 -14.65 -19.17 3.32
CA ASP A 47 -13.93 -19.77 2.20
C ASP A 47 -12.42 -19.63 2.40
N PHE A 48 -11.82 -20.63 3.05
CA PHE A 48 -10.38 -20.65 3.31
C PHE A 48 -9.54 -20.89 2.05
N GLU A 49 -10.08 -21.60 1.04
CA GLU A 49 -9.36 -21.85 -0.22
C GLU A 49 -9.17 -20.55 -0.99
N HIS A 50 -10.20 -19.71 -1.03
CA HIS A 50 -10.11 -18.38 -1.64
C HIS A 50 -9.10 -17.49 -0.90
N LEU A 51 -9.10 -17.52 0.43
CA LEU A 51 -8.16 -16.77 1.25
C LEU A 51 -6.70 -17.23 1.04
N GLU A 52 -6.46 -18.54 0.99
CA GLU A 52 -5.15 -19.10 0.71
C GLU A 52 -4.64 -18.68 -0.66
N THR A 53 -5.47 -18.81 -1.70
CA THR A 53 -5.14 -18.41 -3.07
C THR A 53 -4.76 -16.93 -3.15
N ARG A 54 -5.50 -16.07 -2.45
CA ARG A 54 -5.22 -14.63 -2.36
C ARG A 54 -3.91 -14.33 -1.63
N ASN A 55 -3.64 -15.02 -0.52
CA ASN A 55 -2.39 -14.87 0.23
C ASN A 55 -1.17 -15.32 -0.59
N PHE A 56 -1.28 -16.43 -1.32
CA PHE A 56 -0.23 -16.90 -2.22
C PHE A 56 0.10 -15.87 -3.30
N ARG A 57 -0.89 -15.16 -3.83
CA ARG A 57 -0.69 -14.09 -4.82
C ARG A 57 0.25 -13.00 -4.32
N TYR A 58 0.06 -12.54 -3.08
CA TYR A 58 0.89 -11.49 -2.52
C TYR A 58 2.33 -11.93 -2.30
N LEU A 59 2.51 -13.16 -1.80
CA LEU A 59 3.82 -13.77 -1.60
C LEU A 59 4.54 -13.94 -2.93
N ILE A 60 3.89 -14.53 -3.93
CA ILE A 60 4.48 -14.75 -5.25
C ILE A 60 4.86 -13.42 -5.90
N ALA A 61 4.00 -12.39 -5.84
CA ALA A 61 4.34 -11.07 -6.39
C ALA A 61 5.57 -10.45 -5.70
N ALA A 62 5.68 -10.58 -4.37
CA ALA A 62 6.83 -10.09 -3.62
C ALA A 62 8.12 -10.86 -3.95
N GLU A 63 8.06 -12.18 -4.06
CA GLU A 63 9.22 -13.02 -4.39
C GLU A 63 9.67 -12.81 -5.86
N MET A 64 8.73 -12.68 -6.79
CA MET A 64 9.02 -12.33 -8.18
C MET A 64 9.74 -10.98 -8.29
N ALA A 65 9.32 -9.98 -7.52
CA ALA A 65 10.02 -8.68 -7.43
C ALA A 65 11.42 -8.81 -6.83
N GLY A 66 11.58 -9.68 -5.83
CA GLY A 66 12.88 -10.01 -5.23
C GLY A 66 13.83 -10.62 -6.26
N LEU A 67 13.39 -11.63 -7.01
CA LEU A 67 14.16 -12.24 -8.09
C LEU A 67 14.51 -11.23 -9.19
N MET A 68 13.56 -10.37 -9.56
CA MET A 68 13.78 -9.31 -10.53
C MET A 68 14.92 -8.38 -10.11
N SER A 69 14.99 -8.00 -8.83
CA SER A 69 16.07 -7.15 -8.32
C SER A 69 17.46 -7.79 -8.51
N VAL A 70 17.56 -9.10 -8.35
CA VAL A 70 18.81 -9.84 -8.55
C VAL A 70 19.19 -9.85 -10.03
N TRP A 71 18.22 -10.10 -10.91
CA TRP A 71 18.47 -10.23 -12.35
C TRP A 71 18.75 -8.89 -13.05
N LEU A 72 18.18 -7.79 -12.57
CA LEU A 72 18.46 -6.45 -13.06
C LEU A 72 19.88 -5.96 -12.71
N LYS A 73 20.60 -6.70 -11.84
CA LYS A 73 21.95 -6.37 -11.33
C LYS A 73 21.94 -5.01 -10.63
N ARG A 74 23.01 -4.59 -9.94
CA ARG A 74 23.08 -3.35 -9.11
C ARG A 74 22.80 -2.05 -9.91
N SER A 75 21.56 -1.84 -10.31
CA SER A 75 21.04 -0.77 -11.13
C SER A 75 19.89 -0.11 -10.38
N PRO A 76 19.55 1.15 -10.68
CA PRO A 76 18.40 1.81 -10.04
C PRO A 76 17.08 1.06 -10.24
N ALA A 77 16.95 0.31 -11.35
CA ALA A 77 15.81 -0.56 -11.61
C ALA A 77 15.76 -1.76 -10.64
N ALA A 78 16.92 -2.34 -10.31
CA ALA A 78 17.01 -3.38 -9.29
C ALA A 78 16.63 -2.85 -7.90
N ASP A 79 17.07 -1.63 -7.54
CA ASP A 79 16.69 -1.01 -6.28
C ASP A 79 15.17 -0.80 -6.20
N ALA A 80 14.55 -0.37 -7.30
CA ALA A 80 13.10 -0.25 -7.38
C ALA A 80 12.40 -1.61 -7.23
N ALA A 81 12.88 -2.67 -7.89
CA ALA A 81 12.33 -4.02 -7.75
C ALA A 81 12.50 -4.58 -6.32
N ALA A 82 13.65 -4.34 -5.68
CA ALA A 82 13.90 -4.73 -4.29
C ALA A 82 12.95 -4.00 -3.33
N ALA A 83 12.75 -2.70 -3.55
CA ALA A 83 11.81 -1.91 -2.78
C ALA A 83 10.36 -2.37 -2.99
N CYS A 84 9.96 -2.73 -4.22
CA CYS A 84 8.66 -3.36 -4.48
C CYS A 84 8.48 -4.66 -3.69
N SER A 85 9.49 -5.54 -3.69
CA SER A 85 9.45 -6.80 -2.92
C SER A 85 9.25 -6.55 -1.43
N SER A 86 10.06 -5.67 -0.85
CA SER A 86 9.99 -5.33 0.57
C SER A 86 8.67 -4.63 0.95
N ALA A 87 8.21 -3.70 0.12
CA ALA A 87 6.96 -2.97 0.33
C ALA A 87 5.74 -3.89 0.22
N MET A 88 5.71 -4.79 -0.78
CA MET A 88 4.62 -5.74 -0.96
C MET A 88 4.52 -6.71 0.24
N ARG A 89 5.66 -7.26 0.68
CA ARG A 89 5.72 -8.14 1.84
C ARG A 89 5.27 -7.42 3.11
N SER A 90 5.75 -6.20 3.33
CA SER A 90 5.39 -5.39 4.49
C SER A 90 3.91 -5.00 4.48
N ALA A 91 3.38 -4.56 3.34
CA ALA A 91 1.98 -4.20 3.18
C ALA A 91 1.06 -5.39 3.48
N TYR A 92 1.39 -6.57 2.96
CA TYR A 92 0.63 -7.80 3.24
C TYR A 92 0.60 -8.14 4.74
N TRP A 93 1.75 -8.18 5.40
CA TRP A 93 1.79 -8.53 6.83
C TRP A 93 1.08 -7.49 7.71
N LEU A 94 1.26 -6.20 7.42
CA LEU A 94 0.57 -5.13 8.15
C LEU A 94 -0.94 -5.16 7.90
N TRP A 95 -1.37 -5.53 6.69
CA TRP A 95 -2.79 -5.69 6.38
C TRP A 95 -3.43 -6.83 7.18
N LEU A 96 -2.74 -7.97 7.34
CA LEU A 96 -3.20 -9.06 8.21
C LEU A 96 -3.32 -8.64 9.69
N GLU A 97 -2.53 -7.66 10.12
CA GLU A 97 -2.56 -7.10 11.47
C GLU A 97 -3.59 -5.97 11.63
N ASP A 98 -4.40 -5.72 10.60
CA ASP A 98 -5.39 -4.63 10.56
C ASP A 98 -4.76 -3.22 10.67
N ASP A 99 -3.49 -3.06 10.29
CA ASP A 99 -2.69 -1.86 10.51
C ASP A 99 -2.65 -0.93 9.29
N ASP A 100 -3.02 0.34 9.49
CA ASP A 100 -3.04 1.35 8.42
C ASP A 100 -1.66 1.69 7.84
N ARG A 101 -0.56 1.34 8.51
CA ARG A 101 0.79 1.42 7.94
C ARG A 101 0.95 0.53 6.71
N ALA A 102 0.08 -0.45 6.50
CA ALA A 102 -0.01 -1.19 5.24
C ALA A 102 -0.19 -0.23 4.05
N LEU A 103 -1.00 0.82 4.20
CA LEU A 103 -1.27 1.80 3.15
C LEU A 103 -0.06 2.68 2.84
N ALA A 104 0.79 2.96 3.84
CA ALA A 104 2.07 3.63 3.63
C ALA A 104 3.01 2.76 2.80
N ALA A 105 3.10 1.45 3.12
CA ALA A 105 3.88 0.51 2.33
C ALA A 105 3.34 0.37 0.89
N LEU A 106 2.02 0.38 0.72
CA LEU A 106 1.37 0.41 -0.60
C LEU A 106 1.70 1.66 -1.41
N ARG A 107 1.85 2.83 -0.77
CA ARG A 107 2.32 4.03 -1.47
C ARG A 107 3.71 3.83 -2.06
N VAL A 108 4.64 3.30 -1.25
CA VAL A 108 6.01 3.01 -1.69
C VAL A 108 5.97 2.00 -2.84
N LEU A 109 5.16 0.95 -2.73
CA LEU A 109 4.98 -0.03 -3.80
C LEU A 109 4.52 0.63 -5.10
N LEU A 110 3.48 1.47 -5.05
CA LEU A 110 2.95 2.17 -6.22
C LEU A 110 4.02 3.05 -6.90
N GLU A 111 4.77 3.81 -6.12
CA GLU A 111 5.87 4.64 -6.63
C GLU A 111 6.97 3.79 -7.28
N GLN A 112 7.43 2.75 -6.59
CA GLN A 112 8.54 1.92 -7.06
C GLN A 112 8.15 1.05 -8.26
N CYS A 113 6.88 0.64 -8.38
CA CYS A 113 6.34 0.06 -9.61
C CYS A 113 6.44 1.05 -10.78
N GLY A 114 6.08 2.32 -10.55
CA GLY A 114 6.20 3.37 -11.55
C GLY A 114 7.67 3.61 -11.94
N ARG A 115 8.57 3.67 -10.97
CA ARG A 115 10.01 3.81 -11.18
C ARG A 115 10.60 2.64 -11.97
N LEU A 116 10.24 1.40 -11.60
CA LEU A 116 10.63 0.18 -12.32
C LEU A 116 10.19 0.24 -13.79
N ARG A 117 8.91 0.52 -14.05
CA ARG A 117 8.37 0.68 -15.40
C ARG A 117 9.12 1.73 -16.22
N VAL A 118 9.41 2.88 -15.62
CA VAL A 118 10.09 3.98 -16.32
C VAL A 118 11.52 3.62 -16.65
N TRP A 119 12.24 2.92 -15.77
CA TRP A 119 13.56 2.37 -16.10
C TRP A 119 13.52 1.33 -17.22
N THR A 120 12.51 0.46 -17.21
CA THR A 120 12.30 -0.58 -18.23
C THR A 120 11.97 0.02 -19.61
N GLU A 121 11.07 1.00 -19.68
CA GLU A 121 10.52 1.50 -20.95
C GLU A 121 11.15 2.82 -21.43
N LYS A 122 11.67 3.65 -20.52
CA LYS A 122 12.11 5.03 -20.79
C LYS A 122 13.37 5.40 -19.99
N PRO A 123 14.51 4.69 -20.18
CA PRO A 123 15.71 4.84 -19.34
C PRO A 123 16.25 6.28 -19.31
N GLU A 124 16.28 6.99 -20.44
CA GLU A 124 16.72 8.40 -20.48
C GLU A 124 15.86 9.33 -19.60
N LYS A 125 14.56 9.05 -19.52
CA LYS A 125 13.65 9.80 -18.65
C LYS A 125 13.85 9.41 -17.19
N ALA A 126 14.11 8.15 -16.92
CA ALA A 126 14.43 7.65 -15.59
C ALA A 126 15.70 8.33 -15.04
N GLU A 127 16.77 8.41 -15.83
CA GLU A 127 18.01 9.08 -15.46
C GLU A 127 17.80 10.55 -15.11
N LYS A 128 16.98 11.27 -15.88
CA LYS A 128 16.66 12.68 -15.61
C LYS A 128 15.93 12.84 -14.27
N LEU A 129 15.03 11.92 -13.95
CA LEU A 129 14.30 11.95 -12.68
C LEU A 129 15.20 11.60 -11.48
N GLU A 130 16.11 10.63 -11.61
CA GLU A 130 17.07 10.29 -10.54
C GLU A 130 18.02 11.45 -10.21
N ARG A 131 18.49 12.16 -11.24
CA ARG A 131 19.44 13.27 -11.07
C ARG A 131 18.79 14.52 -10.49
N SER A 132 17.46 14.61 -10.51
CA SER A 132 16.71 15.79 -10.10
C SER A 132 16.41 15.73 -8.60
N PRO A 133 17.02 16.60 -7.76
CA PRO A 133 16.74 16.61 -6.32
C PRO A 133 15.31 17.08 -5.98
N SER A 134 14.62 17.72 -6.93
CA SER A 134 13.23 18.14 -6.80
C SER A 134 12.23 17.10 -7.27
N SER A 135 12.67 15.92 -7.71
CA SER A 135 11.78 14.87 -8.17
C SER A 135 10.97 14.30 -7.02
N THR A 136 9.67 14.20 -7.22
CA THR A 136 8.70 13.71 -6.25
C THR A 136 8.14 12.35 -6.67
N PRO A 137 7.56 11.56 -5.74
CA PRO A 137 6.88 10.30 -6.08
C PRO A 137 5.85 10.41 -7.22
N LYS A 138 5.20 11.58 -7.33
CA LYS A 138 4.21 11.86 -8.38
C LYS A 138 4.83 11.88 -9.79
N ASP A 139 6.08 12.31 -9.90
CA ASP A 139 6.76 12.44 -11.20
C ASP A 139 7.02 11.08 -11.83
N TRP A 140 7.33 10.06 -11.02
CA TRP A 140 7.44 8.67 -11.46
C TRP A 140 6.13 8.13 -12.02
N LEU A 141 5.01 8.39 -11.34
CA LEU A 141 3.67 8.00 -11.82
C LEU A 141 3.32 8.69 -13.15
N ILE A 142 3.63 9.97 -13.29
CA ILE A 142 3.41 10.70 -14.54
C ILE A 142 4.29 10.13 -15.66
N ALA A 143 5.57 9.85 -15.38
CA ALA A 143 6.49 9.27 -16.35
C ALA A 143 6.09 7.86 -16.81
N ALA A 144 5.56 7.06 -15.89
CA ALA A 144 4.97 5.74 -16.13
C ALA A 144 3.70 5.79 -16.99
N GLY A 145 3.06 6.96 -17.12
CA GLY A 145 1.78 7.14 -17.81
C GLY A 145 0.55 6.92 -16.91
N TRP A 146 0.75 6.95 -15.59
CA TRP A 146 -0.27 6.60 -14.59
C TRP A 146 -0.88 7.82 -13.91
N ARG A 147 -1.04 8.93 -14.65
CA ARG A 147 -1.69 10.15 -14.13
C ARG A 147 -3.11 9.87 -13.59
N ARG A 148 -3.78 8.86 -14.13
CA ARG A 148 -5.11 8.37 -13.69
C ARG A 148 -5.13 7.88 -12.24
N LEU A 149 -3.97 7.49 -11.69
CA LEU A 149 -3.84 7.01 -10.31
C LEU A 149 -3.62 8.14 -9.29
N SER A 150 -3.81 9.41 -9.66
CA SER A 150 -3.54 10.54 -8.77
C SER A 150 -4.35 10.51 -7.47
N ALA A 151 -5.62 10.10 -7.53
CA ALA A 151 -6.48 9.98 -6.35
C ALA A 151 -6.00 8.88 -5.40
N LEU A 152 -5.64 7.71 -5.94
CA LEU A 152 -5.07 6.61 -5.17
C LEU A 152 -3.75 7.04 -4.50
N ASN A 153 -2.82 7.63 -5.26
CA ASN A 153 -1.56 8.11 -4.72
C ASN A 153 -1.75 9.17 -3.61
N LYS A 154 -2.73 10.08 -3.79
CA LYS A 154 -3.09 11.08 -2.79
C LYS A 154 -3.64 10.42 -1.51
N ALA A 155 -4.53 9.45 -1.64
CA ALA A 155 -5.12 8.74 -0.50
C ALA A 155 -4.07 7.95 0.28
N LEU A 156 -3.25 7.14 -0.40
CA LEU A 156 -2.14 6.41 0.23
C LEU A 156 -1.12 7.36 0.88
N GLY A 157 -0.99 8.56 0.32
CA GLY A 157 -0.13 9.64 0.81
C GLY A 157 -0.39 10.05 2.26
N GLU A 158 -1.66 10.13 2.65
CA GLU A 158 -2.08 10.56 4.00
C GLU A 158 -1.70 9.54 5.10
N PHE A 159 -1.41 8.29 4.73
CA PHE A 159 -0.97 7.25 5.68
C PHE A 159 0.55 7.19 5.85
N SER A 160 1.31 7.90 5.02
CA SER A 160 2.79 7.82 5.02
C SER A 160 3.47 8.68 6.08
N HIS A 161 2.74 9.60 6.72
CA HIS A 161 3.28 10.55 7.69
C HIS A 161 2.38 10.61 8.92
N ALA A 162 2.99 10.70 10.11
CA ALA A 162 2.31 10.98 11.36
C ALA A 162 2.45 12.48 11.70
N HIS A 163 1.46 13.31 11.36
CA HIS A 163 1.44 14.73 11.73
C HIS A 163 0.02 15.21 12.10
N ALA A 164 -0.08 16.36 12.76
CA ALA A 164 -1.35 16.92 13.24
C ALA A 164 -2.38 17.18 12.12
N ASN A 165 -1.93 17.41 10.88
CA ASN A 165 -2.76 17.81 9.74
C ASN A 165 -3.16 16.63 8.82
N ILE A 166 -3.26 15.43 9.37
CA ILE A 166 -3.65 14.23 8.61
C ILE A 166 -5.14 14.27 8.27
N ARG A 167 -5.51 13.74 7.09
CA ARG A 167 -6.90 13.60 6.62
C ARG A 167 -7.22 12.14 6.29
N TRP A 168 -7.13 11.26 7.29
CA TRP A 168 -7.36 9.82 7.12
C TRP A 168 -8.78 9.50 6.70
N ASP A 169 -9.78 10.24 7.18
CA ASP A 169 -11.18 9.93 6.87
C ASP A 169 -11.46 10.16 5.39
N GLY A 170 -11.09 11.32 4.84
CA GLY A 170 -11.20 11.55 3.40
C GLY A 170 -10.32 10.63 2.56
N ALA A 171 -9.14 10.21 3.07
CA ALA A 171 -8.33 9.21 2.39
C ALA A 171 -9.02 7.84 2.33
N ARG A 172 -9.64 7.39 3.43
CA ARG A 172 -10.43 6.15 3.48
C ARG A 172 -11.64 6.23 2.56
N GLU A 173 -12.33 7.36 2.50
CA GLU A 173 -13.44 7.57 1.56
C GLU A 173 -13.00 7.46 0.10
N ILE A 174 -11.81 7.99 -0.26
CA ILE A 174 -11.28 7.82 -1.61
C ILE A 174 -11.00 6.34 -1.88
N LEU A 175 -10.35 5.63 -0.94
CA LEU A 175 -10.11 4.19 -1.07
C LEU A 175 -11.41 3.40 -1.20
N GLN A 176 -12.45 3.79 -0.47
CA GLN A 176 -13.78 3.19 -0.54
C GLN A 176 -14.38 3.35 -1.95
N LYS A 177 -14.29 4.55 -2.54
CA LYS A 177 -14.87 4.91 -3.84
C LYS A 177 -14.20 4.23 -5.04
N ILE A 178 -12.91 3.88 -4.93
CA ILE A 178 -12.15 3.25 -6.03
C ILE A 178 -12.25 1.71 -6.07
N GLN A 179 -12.96 1.11 -5.11
CA GLN A 179 -13.19 -0.33 -5.07
C GLN A 179 -13.94 -0.84 -6.30
N HIS A 180 -13.78 -2.12 -6.61
CA HIS A 180 -14.57 -2.81 -7.63
C HIS A 180 -15.98 -3.08 -7.11
N GLU A 181 -16.93 -3.14 -8.04
CA GLU A 181 -18.33 -3.52 -7.82
C GLU A 181 -19.08 -2.73 -6.75
N LYS A 182 -20.40 -2.97 -6.66
CA LYS A 182 -21.22 -2.46 -5.57
C LYS A 182 -21.00 -3.34 -4.36
N ILE A 183 -20.00 -3.01 -3.56
CA ILE A 183 -19.86 -3.54 -2.20
C ILE A 183 -20.97 -2.96 -1.34
N ASP A 184 -21.50 -3.74 -0.40
CA ASP A 184 -22.43 -3.25 0.60
C ASP A 184 -21.82 -1.98 1.27
N PRO A 185 -22.55 -0.86 1.33
CA PRO A 185 -22.08 0.34 2.01
C PRO A 185 -21.49 0.06 3.40
N ASP A 186 -22.07 -0.88 4.15
CA ASP A 186 -21.65 -1.23 5.51
C ASP A 186 -20.32 -2.01 5.56
N ASP A 187 -19.93 -2.67 4.46
CA ASP A 187 -18.66 -3.42 4.35
C ASP A 187 -17.58 -2.63 3.59
N SER A 188 -18.00 -1.68 2.76
CA SER A 188 -17.13 -0.99 1.81
C SER A 188 -15.93 -0.31 2.48
N LEU A 189 -16.07 0.28 3.67
CA LEU A 189 -14.95 0.91 4.37
C LEU A 189 -13.95 -0.12 4.92
N HIS A 190 -14.43 -1.29 5.33
CA HIS A 190 -13.60 -2.37 5.87
C HIS A 190 -12.80 -3.08 4.77
N MET A 191 -13.39 -3.24 3.58
CA MET A 191 -12.77 -3.93 2.44
C MET A 191 -11.77 -3.06 1.65
N ALA A 192 -11.83 -1.72 1.81
CA ALA A 192 -11.07 -0.79 0.99
C ALA A 192 -9.55 -1.00 1.02
N ARG A 193 -8.99 -1.39 2.16
CA ARG A 193 -7.54 -1.65 2.31
C ARG A 193 -7.12 -2.93 1.57
N GLY A 194 -7.90 -4.00 1.74
CA GLY A 194 -7.67 -5.26 1.02
C GLY A 194 -7.79 -5.06 -0.49
N HIS A 195 -8.76 -4.25 -0.92
CA HIS A 195 -8.91 -3.87 -2.32
C HIS A 195 -7.68 -3.12 -2.86
N ALA A 196 -7.16 -2.15 -2.11
CA ALA A 196 -5.95 -1.41 -2.51
C ALA A 196 -4.73 -2.33 -2.63
N LEU A 197 -4.60 -3.31 -1.72
CA LEU A 197 -3.57 -4.33 -1.77
C LEU A 197 -3.69 -5.21 -3.03
N ASP A 198 -4.89 -5.70 -3.35
CA ASP A 198 -5.14 -6.48 -4.59
C ASP A 198 -4.81 -5.67 -5.84
N ALA A 199 -5.29 -4.44 -5.90
CA ALA A 199 -5.11 -3.53 -7.01
C ALA A 199 -3.62 -3.27 -7.31
N LEU A 200 -2.82 -3.00 -6.28
CA LEU A 200 -1.39 -2.76 -6.46
C LEU A 200 -0.60 -4.05 -6.71
N THR A 201 -1.08 -5.19 -6.23
CA THR A 201 -0.53 -6.49 -6.60
C THR A 201 -0.67 -6.74 -8.10
N PHE A 202 -1.83 -6.40 -8.69
CA PHE A 202 -2.04 -6.54 -10.12
C PHE A 202 -1.12 -5.65 -10.95
N ILE A 203 -0.96 -4.38 -10.53
CA ILE A 203 0.01 -3.48 -11.16
C ILE A 203 1.43 -4.07 -11.06
N LEU A 204 1.84 -4.52 -9.88
CA LEU A 204 3.17 -5.11 -9.67
C LEU A 204 3.40 -6.33 -10.58
N LEU A 205 2.47 -7.31 -10.60
CA LEU A 205 2.59 -8.50 -11.44
C LEU A 205 2.74 -8.15 -12.92
N LYS A 206 1.94 -7.20 -13.41
CA LYS A 206 2.01 -6.71 -14.79
C LYS A 206 3.37 -6.11 -15.12
N GLU A 207 3.90 -5.26 -14.23
CA GLU A 207 5.21 -4.63 -14.45
C GLU A 207 6.36 -5.64 -14.33
N LEU A 208 6.24 -6.67 -13.49
CA LEU A 208 7.23 -7.73 -13.39
C LEU A 208 7.27 -8.60 -14.65
N ILE A 209 6.11 -8.94 -15.23
CA ILE A 209 6.04 -9.63 -16.53
C ILE A 209 6.70 -8.76 -17.60
N GLY A 210 6.27 -7.50 -17.75
CA GLY A 210 6.84 -6.61 -18.77
C GLY A 210 8.35 -6.38 -18.60
N SER A 211 8.83 -6.21 -17.36
CA SER A 211 10.26 -5.99 -17.09
C SER A 211 11.09 -7.26 -17.29
N SER A 212 10.57 -8.43 -16.91
CA SER A 212 11.30 -9.71 -17.09
C SER A 212 11.48 -10.04 -18.56
N GLU A 213 10.51 -9.73 -19.42
CA GLU A 213 10.64 -9.92 -20.86
C GLU A 213 11.80 -9.12 -21.47
N LYS A 214 12.05 -7.90 -20.98
CA LYS A 214 13.19 -7.09 -21.43
C LYS A 214 14.53 -7.65 -20.96
N VAL A 215 14.56 -8.30 -19.79
CA VAL A 215 15.76 -8.96 -19.26
C VAL A 215 16.04 -10.25 -20.01
N SER A 216 15.02 -11.10 -20.19
CA SER A 216 15.10 -12.35 -20.94
C SER A 216 13.70 -12.82 -21.34
N PRO A 217 13.44 -13.08 -22.63
CA PRO A 217 12.14 -13.60 -23.09
C PRO A 217 11.72 -14.90 -22.41
N VAL A 218 12.69 -15.76 -22.05
CA VAL A 218 12.44 -17.04 -21.35
C VAL A 218 12.01 -16.82 -19.90
N ILE A 219 12.60 -15.83 -19.23
CA ILE A 219 12.18 -15.46 -17.88
C ILE A 219 10.80 -14.83 -17.91
N GLY A 220 10.55 -13.92 -18.86
CA GLY A 220 9.25 -13.28 -19.03
C GLY A 220 8.12 -14.27 -19.33
N SER A 221 8.35 -15.26 -20.19
CA SER A 221 7.37 -16.31 -20.45
C SER A 221 7.11 -17.19 -19.23
N THR A 222 8.15 -17.46 -18.42
CA THR A 222 8.03 -18.21 -17.16
C THR A 222 7.22 -17.42 -16.13
N PHE A 223 7.48 -16.11 -15.98
CA PHE A 223 6.73 -15.22 -15.09
C PHE A 223 5.26 -15.15 -15.50
N ARG A 224 4.99 -14.93 -16.79
CA ARG A 224 3.62 -14.95 -17.34
C ARG A 224 2.92 -16.27 -17.03
N LYS A 225 3.59 -17.41 -17.25
CA LYS A 225 3.03 -18.74 -16.96
C LYS A 225 2.69 -18.90 -15.48
N ILE A 226 3.58 -18.50 -14.57
CA ILE A 226 3.31 -18.55 -13.12
C ILE A 226 2.07 -17.73 -12.77
N VAL A 227 1.95 -16.51 -13.32
CA VAL A 227 0.78 -15.67 -13.06
C VAL A 227 -0.50 -16.32 -13.59
N ASN A 228 -0.49 -16.80 -14.83
CA ASN A 228 -1.65 -17.42 -15.47
C ASN A 228 -2.09 -18.73 -14.81
N ASP A 229 -1.13 -19.59 -14.45
CA ASP A 229 -1.41 -20.94 -13.96
C ASP A 229 -1.81 -20.93 -12.47
N ILE A 230 -1.33 -19.96 -11.69
CA ILE A 230 -1.43 -19.99 -10.21
C ILE A 230 -2.26 -18.83 -9.65
N LEU A 231 -2.26 -17.66 -10.30
CA LEU A 231 -2.73 -16.43 -9.66
C LEU A 231 -4.00 -15.84 -10.27
N ILE A 232 -3.94 -15.51 -11.55
CA ILE A 232 -4.98 -14.81 -12.31
C ILE A 232 -4.64 -14.86 -13.79
N GLU A 233 -5.64 -15.02 -14.65
CA GLU A 233 -5.41 -14.94 -16.09
C GLU A 233 -4.96 -13.53 -16.51
N GLU A 234 -4.00 -13.43 -17.42
CA GLU A 234 -3.44 -12.16 -17.92
C GLU A 234 -4.52 -11.23 -18.49
N LYS A 235 -5.56 -11.79 -19.13
CA LYS A 235 -6.70 -11.02 -19.62
C LYS A 235 -7.43 -10.27 -18.48
N ASP A 236 -7.56 -10.92 -17.33
CA ASP A 236 -8.24 -10.40 -16.16
C ASP A 236 -7.32 -9.46 -15.37
N LEU A 237 -6.00 -9.70 -15.41
CA LEU A 237 -4.99 -8.77 -14.90
C LEU A 237 -5.04 -7.42 -15.64
N ASP A 238 -5.09 -7.44 -16.97
CA ASP A 238 -5.17 -6.25 -17.81
C ASP A 238 -6.49 -5.51 -17.63
N LYS A 239 -7.61 -6.24 -17.70
CA LYS A 239 -8.95 -5.69 -17.48
C LYS A 239 -9.08 -5.08 -16.08
N GLY A 240 -8.58 -5.77 -15.06
CA GLY A 240 -8.61 -5.32 -13.67
C GLY A 240 -7.80 -4.04 -13.46
N THR A 241 -6.59 -3.98 -14.02
CA THR A 241 -5.72 -2.80 -13.95
C THR A 241 -6.35 -1.60 -14.66
N GLU A 242 -6.87 -1.79 -15.88
CA GLU A 242 -7.51 -0.72 -16.63
C GLU A 242 -8.80 -0.22 -15.94
N ALA A 243 -9.61 -1.14 -15.40
CA ALA A 243 -10.80 -0.79 -14.64
C ALA A 243 -10.45 0.03 -13.38
N LEU A 244 -9.38 -0.34 -12.65
CA LEU A 244 -8.87 0.44 -11.52
C LEU A 244 -8.46 1.85 -11.95
N PHE A 245 -7.75 1.99 -13.07
CA PHE A 245 -7.30 3.30 -13.54
C PHE A 245 -8.49 4.19 -13.87
N ASN A 246 -9.51 3.64 -14.51
CA ASN A 246 -10.73 4.37 -14.86
C ASN A 246 -11.53 4.78 -13.61
N ARG A 247 -11.71 3.88 -12.63
CA ARG A 247 -12.36 4.23 -11.36
C ARG A 247 -11.59 5.30 -10.60
N THR A 248 -10.27 5.19 -10.52
CA THR A 248 -9.45 6.19 -9.82
C THR A 248 -9.51 7.56 -10.50
N LEU A 249 -9.58 7.59 -11.83
CA LEU A 249 -9.71 8.83 -12.59
C LEU A 249 -11.01 9.58 -12.29
N LEU A 250 -12.13 8.87 -12.07
CA LEU A 250 -13.42 9.48 -11.70
C LEU A 250 -13.34 10.28 -10.39
N HIS A 251 -12.37 9.96 -9.54
CA HIS A 251 -12.17 10.59 -8.24
C HIS A 251 -10.93 11.49 -8.18
N LYS A 252 -10.35 11.87 -9.33
CA LYS A 252 -9.13 12.69 -9.39
C LYS A 252 -9.22 14.00 -8.58
N ASP A 253 -10.41 14.59 -8.50
CA ASP A 253 -10.69 15.86 -7.82
C ASP A 253 -11.33 15.65 -6.43
N ALA A 254 -11.40 14.42 -5.94
CA ALA A 254 -11.96 14.13 -4.62
C ALA A 254 -11.21 14.88 -3.52
N SER A 255 -11.96 15.64 -2.72
CA SER A 255 -11.43 16.31 -1.53
C SER A 255 -11.06 15.29 -0.46
N LEU A 256 -10.04 15.61 0.33
CA LEU A 256 -9.68 14.85 1.53
C LEU A 256 -10.46 15.36 2.77
N GLY A 257 -11.25 16.43 2.63
CA GLY A 257 -12.01 16.99 3.73
C GLY A 257 -11.15 17.67 4.80
N GLU A 258 -11.70 17.74 6.00
CA GLU A 258 -11.08 18.32 7.19
C GLU A 258 -10.02 17.39 7.80
N TYR A 259 -9.20 17.92 8.70
CA TYR A 259 -8.22 17.13 9.46
C TYR A 259 -8.93 16.14 10.40
N SER A 260 -8.47 14.89 10.37
CA SER A 260 -9.02 13.79 11.18
C SER A 260 -8.70 13.94 12.67
N PHE A 261 -7.58 14.58 13.00
CA PHE A 261 -7.19 14.84 14.39
C PHE A 261 -7.51 16.27 14.75
N ARG A 262 -8.42 16.44 15.72
CA ARG A 262 -8.69 17.74 16.35
C ARG A 262 -7.91 17.84 17.66
N GLY A 263 -6.77 18.52 17.62
CA GLY A 263 -5.87 18.64 18.77
C GLY A 263 -6.06 19.95 19.55
N PRO A 264 -5.45 20.11 20.74
CA PRO A 264 -5.46 21.38 21.48
C PRO A 264 -4.94 22.58 20.65
N ALA A 265 -4.05 22.32 19.68
CA ALA A 265 -3.51 23.32 18.75
C ALA A 265 -4.54 23.86 17.74
N ASP A 266 -5.71 23.24 17.57
CA ASP A 266 -6.77 23.79 16.72
C ASP A 266 -7.48 24.98 17.38
N ALA A 267 -7.44 25.09 18.72
CA ALA A 267 -7.92 26.27 19.44
C ALA A 267 -7.08 27.52 19.11
N THR A 268 -5.76 27.35 18.92
CA THR A 268 -4.86 28.45 18.54
C THR A 268 -4.96 28.88 17.07
N ARG A 269 -5.54 28.04 16.19
CA ARG A 269 -5.66 28.34 14.75
C ARG A 269 -6.87 29.21 14.40
N LYS A 270 -7.93 29.17 15.22
CA LYS A 270 -9.12 30.01 15.02
C LYS A 270 -8.92 31.49 15.43
N GLY A 271 -7.76 31.85 15.98
CA GLY A 271 -7.46 33.20 16.49
C GLY A 271 -6.54 34.06 15.63
N PHE A 272 -6.06 33.59 14.47
CA PHE A 272 -5.15 34.37 13.63
C PHE A 272 -5.88 34.93 12.40
N THR A 273 -6.64 36.01 12.60
CA THR A 273 -6.92 36.97 11.53
C THR A 273 -5.68 37.86 11.40
N PRO A 274 -4.98 37.87 10.26
CA PRO A 274 -3.98 38.91 10.01
C PRO A 274 -4.73 40.24 10.04
N ALA A 275 -4.27 41.18 10.86
CA ALA A 275 -4.74 42.55 10.76
C ALA A 275 -4.53 43.01 9.31
N ALA A 276 -5.59 43.49 8.67
CA ALA A 276 -5.47 44.16 7.39
C ALA A 276 -4.65 45.43 7.62
N ASP A 277 -3.49 45.51 6.98
CA ASP A 277 -2.69 46.73 6.94
C ASP A 277 -3.53 47.85 6.30
N GLY A 278 -3.73 48.92 7.06
CA GLY A 278 -4.29 50.19 6.65
C GLY A 278 -3.47 51.32 7.24
#